data_AF-A0A1B6B804-F1
#
_entry.id   AF-A0A1B6B804-F1
#
_cell.length_a   1.000
_cell.length_b   1.000
_cell.length_c   1.000
_cell.angle_alpha   90.00
_cell.angle_beta   90.00
_cell.angle_gamma   90.00
#
_symmetry.space_group_name_H-M   'P 1'
#
loop_
_entity.id
_entity.type
_entity.pdbx_description
1 polymer ?
#
loop_
_entity_poly.entity_id
_entity_poly.type
_entity_poly.pdbx_seq_one_letter_code
_entity_poly.pdbx_strand_id
1 'polypeptide(L)'
;MKSEHDDEKVLEGYYAYIGKHHVENSVKVFDDLNEKRSCTAYPDELHSWFNAYLSEQIKKEQRNKDRVRMSTFSKRVAVFLLIFVTGIAITTMSVEAFRVKIFNIVTEVTEKYTAIHFTENDLNGASSIMAQWDSYYEPQYIPKGYALVDAKGSGTLKIMYFSNESNDRIEFSQASIDANLQVDTEGASIEDIEINGAAGIFVKKEDLSILLWATDKKAFYILGTLDKETFLNIAESIELK
;
A
#
# COMPACT_ATOMS: atom_id res chain seq x y z
N MET A 1 51.21 48.75 88.73
CA MET A 1 50.15 47.83 89.20
C MET A 1 48.77 48.49 89.31
N LYS A 2 48.48 49.47 90.19
CA LYS A 2 47.11 50.05 90.21
C LYS A 2 46.82 51.00 89.04
N SER A 3 47.65 52.02 88.80
CA SER A 3 47.47 52.94 87.65
C SER A 3 47.48 52.20 86.33
N GLU A 4 48.45 51.31 86.15
CA GLU A 4 48.65 50.43 84.98
C GLU A 4 47.38 49.63 84.58
N HIS A 5 46.54 49.24 85.54
CA HIS A 5 45.27 48.56 85.32
C HIS A 5 44.07 49.51 85.10
N ASP A 6 44.21 50.78 85.50
CA ASP A 6 43.26 51.83 85.16
C ASP A 6 43.56 52.40 83.75
N ASP A 7 44.84 52.49 83.37
CA ASP A 7 45.32 52.82 82.01
C ASP A 7 44.85 51.78 80.97
N GLU A 8 44.95 50.49 81.31
CA GLU A 8 44.43 49.36 80.51
C GLU A 8 42.93 49.51 80.20
N LYS A 9 42.11 49.89 81.19
CA LYS A 9 40.66 50.11 81.01
C LYS A 9 40.33 51.35 80.19
N VAL A 10 41.13 52.42 80.32
CA VAL A 10 40.97 53.61 79.46
C VAL A 10 41.26 53.25 78.01
N LEU A 11 42.29 52.42 77.76
CA LEU A 11 42.63 51.93 76.43
C LEU A 11 41.56 50.97 75.87
N GLU A 12 41.05 50.03 76.67
CA GLU A 12 39.95 49.14 76.29
C GLU A 12 38.68 49.93 75.94
N GLY A 13 38.29 50.91 76.77
CA GLY A 13 37.16 51.80 76.52
C GLY A 13 37.32 52.63 75.24
N TYR A 14 38.54 53.09 74.94
CA TYR A 14 38.87 53.82 73.71
C TYR A 14 38.75 52.92 72.46
N TYR A 15 39.26 51.70 72.51
CA TYR A 15 39.09 50.73 71.43
C TYR A 15 37.62 50.31 71.24
N ALA A 16 36.86 50.11 72.33
CA ALA A 16 35.43 49.81 72.26
C ALA A 16 34.62 50.96 71.62
N TYR A 17 34.96 52.21 71.93
CA TYR A 17 34.38 53.41 71.32
C TYR A 17 34.67 53.48 69.81
N ILE A 18 35.93 53.29 69.40
CA ILE A 18 36.34 53.26 67.99
C ILE A 18 35.64 52.12 67.24
N GLY A 19 35.65 50.91 67.81
CA GLY A 19 35.01 49.73 67.22
C GLY A 19 33.51 49.93 67.01
N LYS A 20 32.81 50.48 68.02
CA LYS A 20 31.40 50.83 67.93
C LYS A 20 31.13 51.82 66.78
N HIS A 21 31.88 52.91 66.68
CA HIS A 21 31.66 53.88 65.61
C HIS A 21 32.04 53.36 64.21
N HIS A 22 33.02 52.45 64.09
CA HIS A 22 33.28 51.75 62.83
C HIS A 22 32.13 50.84 62.42
N VAL A 23 31.53 50.10 63.36
CA VAL A 23 30.34 49.28 63.09
C VAL A 23 29.16 50.16 62.71
N GLU A 24 28.87 51.24 63.44
CA GLU A 24 27.79 52.18 63.12
C GLU A 24 27.95 52.83 61.73
N ASN A 25 29.17 53.22 61.34
CA ASN A 25 29.43 53.73 59.98
C ASN A 25 29.30 52.63 58.93
N SER A 26 29.74 51.41 59.21
CA SER A 26 29.62 50.29 58.27
C SER A 26 28.16 49.93 58.01
N VAL A 27 27.32 49.93 59.06
CA VAL A 27 25.87 49.75 58.96
C VAL A 27 25.25 50.87 58.12
N LYS A 28 25.52 52.15 58.44
CA LYS A 28 24.99 53.29 57.66
C LYS A 28 25.38 53.25 56.19
N VAL A 29 26.61 52.84 55.85
CA VAL A 29 27.05 52.66 54.46
C VAL A 29 26.30 51.50 53.79
N PHE A 30 26.04 50.41 54.51
CA PHE A 30 25.29 49.28 53.97
C PHE A 30 23.81 49.63 53.75
N ASP A 31 23.20 50.38 54.67
CA ASP A 31 21.83 50.87 54.56
C ASP A 31 21.69 51.86 53.39
N ASP A 32 22.58 52.85 53.26
CA ASP A 32 22.64 53.80 52.14
C ASP A 32 22.83 53.09 50.78
N LEU A 33 23.70 52.08 50.72
CA LEU A 33 23.88 51.26 49.51
C LEU A 33 22.64 50.41 49.20
N ASN A 34 21.94 49.91 50.21
CA ASN A 34 20.74 49.09 50.03
C ASN A 34 19.52 49.95 49.63
N GLU A 35 19.37 51.15 50.21
CA GLU A 35 18.36 52.13 49.81
C GLU A 35 18.58 52.57 48.36
N LYS A 36 19.81 52.96 48.00
CA LYS A 36 20.20 53.24 46.60
C LYS A 36 19.90 52.07 45.68
N ARG A 37 20.23 50.84 46.08
CA ARG A 37 19.96 49.62 45.30
C ARG A 37 18.46 49.37 45.09
N SER A 38 17.62 49.66 46.10
CA SER A 38 16.15 49.56 45.94
C SER A 38 15.55 50.67 45.09
N CYS A 39 16.21 51.83 44.98
CA CYS A 39 15.83 52.92 44.10
C CYS A 39 16.37 52.79 42.66
N THR A 40 17.37 51.94 42.41
CA THR A 40 17.87 51.66 41.04
C THR A 40 17.10 50.50 40.39
N ALA A 41 16.25 50.81 39.41
CA ALA A 41 15.70 49.78 38.51
C ALA A 41 16.83 49.07 37.73
N TYR A 42 16.62 47.78 37.43
CA TYR A 42 17.54 47.03 36.57
C TYR A 42 17.47 47.58 35.14
N PRO A 43 18.60 47.72 34.40
CA PRO A 43 18.55 48.21 33.02
C PRO A 43 17.75 47.27 32.11
N ASP A 44 16.71 47.80 31.45
CA ASP A 44 15.86 47.04 30.54
C ASP A 44 16.65 46.39 29.39
N GLU A 45 17.72 47.04 28.93
CA GLU A 45 18.65 46.47 27.94
C GLU A 45 19.27 45.16 28.40
N LEU A 46 19.65 45.05 29.68
CA LEU A 46 20.27 43.84 30.23
C LEU A 46 19.24 42.72 30.42
N HIS A 47 18.01 43.08 30.83
CA HIS A 47 16.90 42.11 30.92
C HIS A 47 16.49 41.60 29.53
N SER A 48 16.40 42.49 28.55
CA SER A 48 16.13 42.19 27.14
C SER A 48 17.23 41.29 26.53
N TRP A 49 18.51 41.65 26.71
CA TRP A 49 19.66 40.85 26.28
C TRP A 49 19.65 39.44 26.90
N PHE A 50 19.40 39.34 28.21
CA PHE A 50 19.39 38.06 28.92
C PHE A 50 18.25 37.15 28.44
N ASN A 51 17.04 37.72 28.27
CA ASN A 51 15.90 36.99 27.72
C ASN A 51 16.12 36.57 26.25
N ALA A 52 16.74 37.43 25.44
CA ALA A 52 17.11 37.12 24.06
C ALA A 52 18.11 35.94 24.01
N TYR A 53 19.17 36.00 24.82
CA TYR A 53 20.18 34.95 24.97
C TYR A 53 19.58 33.62 25.43
N LEU A 54 18.74 33.62 26.48
CA LEU A 54 18.04 32.42 26.93
C LEU A 54 17.15 31.84 25.81
N SER A 55 16.42 32.69 25.09
CA SER A 55 15.59 32.24 23.96
C SER A 55 16.42 31.61 22.83
N GLU A 56 17.62 32.12 22.56
CA GLU A 56 18.55 31.53 21.59
C GLU A 56 18.99 30.12 22.02
N GLN A 57 19.40 29.94 23.28
CA GLN A 57 19.87 28.62 23.75
C GLN A 57 18.75 27.58 23.74
N ILE A 58 17.54 27.96 24.19
CA ILE A 58 16.34 27.11 24.15
C ILE A 58 16.00 26.72 22.70
N LYS A 59 16.04 27.67 21.75
CA LYS A 59 15.80 27.41 20.32
C LYS A 59 16.87 26.49 19.70
N LYS A 60 18.14 26.60 20.12
CA LYS A 60 19.25 25.73 19.66
C LYS A 60 19.08 24.30 20.17
N GLU A 61 18.74 24.13 21.45
CA GLU A 61 18.37 22.85 22.08
C GLU A 61 17.18 22.17 21.36
N GLN A 62 16.08 22.89 21.17
CA GLN A 62 14.88 22.40 20.50
C GLN A 62 15.17 21.96 19.08
N ARG A 63 15.80 22.83 18.26
CA ARG A 63 16.18 22.50 16.87
C ARG A 63 17.02 21.24 16.75
N ASN A 64 17.90 20.95 17.72
CA ASN A 64 18.70 19.72 17.69
C ASN A 64 17.85 18.47 18.01
N LYS A 65 17.00 18.55 19.04
CA LYS A 65 16.05 17.49 19.43
C LYS A 65 15.06 17.18 18.30
N ASP A 66 14.52 18.23 17.68
CA ASP A 66 13.62 18.13 16.53
C ASP A 66 14.33 17.54 15.31
N ARG A 67 15.57 17.93 15.01
CA ARG A 67 16.35 17.36 13.89
C ARG A 67 16.61 15.85 14.08
N VAL A 68 16.91 15.41 15.30
CA VAL A 68 17.07 13.98 15.62
C VAL A 68 15.73 13.23 15.48
N ARG A 69 14.64 13.77 16.03
CA ARG A 69 13.29 13.18 15.95
C ARG A 69 12.76 13.12 14.52
N MET A 70 13.00 14.15 13.73
CA MET A 70 12.73 14.18 12.29
C MET A 70 13.54 13.08 11.58
N SER A 71 14.85 12.98 11.83
CA SER A 71 15.71 11.99 11.17
C SER A 71 15.31 10.53 11.43
N THR A 72 14.73 10.22 12.60
CA THR A 72 14.24 8.89 12.94
C THR A 72 12.84 8.63 12.41
N PHE A 73 11.98 9.64 12.32
CA PHE A 73 10.67 9.54 11.66
C PHE A 73 10.81 9.39 10.14
N SER A 74 11.62 10.23 9.48
CA SER A 74 11.90 10.17 8.04
C SER A 74 12.47 8.82 7.61
N LYS A 75 13.31 8.17 8.44
CA LYS A 75 13.79 6.79 8.17
C LYS A 75 12.65 5.77 8.13
N ARG A 76 11.66 5.87 9.02
CA ARG A 76 10.47 4.99 9.01
C ARG A 76 9.59 5.27 7.78
N VAL A 77 9.32 6.55 7.50
CA VAL A 77 8.55 6.96 6.31
C VAL A 77 9.21 6.50 5.01
N ALA A 78 10.54 6.58 4.91
CA ALA A 78 11.29 6.10 3.74
C ALA A 78 11.17 4.57 3.56
N VAL A 79 11.17 3.78 4.64
CA VAL A 79 10.94 2.32 4.57
C VAL A 79 9.52 2.01 4.13
N PHE A 80 8.50 2.69 4.68
CA PHE A 80 7.12 2.51 4.24
C PHE A 80 6.90 2.93 2.78
N LEU A 81 7.47 4.06 2.33
CA LEU A 81 7.44 4.47 0.93
C LEU A 81 8.14 3.47 0.02
N LEU A 82 9.28 2.92 0.42
CA LEU A 82 9.99 1.92 -0.38
C LEU A 82 9.18 0.63 -0.51
N ILE A 83 8.59 0.12 0.58
CA ILE A 83 7.68 -1.03 0.55
C ILE A 83 6.45 -0.75 -0.34
N PHE A 84 5.87 0.44 -0.24
CA PHE A 84 4.70 0.83 -1.03
C PHE A 84 5.03 0.94 -2.53
N VAL A 85 6.16 1.57 -2.88
CA VAL A 85 6.64 1.68 -4.25
C VAL A 85 7.05 0.31 -4.82
N THR A 86 7.68 -0.57 -4.05
CA THR A 86 7.97 -1.94 -4.53
C THR A 86 6.70 -2.77 -4.69
N GLY A 87 5.71 -2.60 -3.80
CA GLY A 87 4.40 -3.22 -3.94
C GLY A 87 3.69 -2.81 -5.22
N ILE A 88 3.62 -1.50 -5.50
CA ILE A 88 3.08 -0.96 -6.76
C ILE A 88 3.88 -1.46 -7.97
N ALA A 89 5.22 -1.42 -7.92
CA ALA A 89 6.04 -1.87 -9.05
C ALA A 89 5.85 -3.36 -9.34
N ILE A 90 5.68 -4.21 -8.31
CA ILE A 90 5.37 -5.63 -8.47
C ILE A 90 3.97 -5.81 -9.09
N THR A 91 2.94 -5.11 -8.61
CA THR A 91 1.60 -5.25 -9.19
C THR A 91 1.54 -4.72 -10.62
N THR A 92 2.14 -3.55 -10.94
CA THR A 92 2.13 -3.01 -12.30
C THR A 92 2.97 -3.85 -13.26
N MET A 93 4.17 -4.31 -12.89
CA MET A 93 4.98 -5.17 -13.77
C MET A 93 4.38 -6.57 -13.95
N SER A 94 3.75 -7.13 -12.91
CA SER A 94 2.99 -8.37 -13.03
C SER A 94 1.83 -8.19 -14.02
N VAL A 95 1.02 -7.15 -13.83
CA VAL A 95 -0.07 -6.78 -14.74
C VAL A 95 0.42 -6.47 -16.15
N GLU A 96 1.60 -5.89 -16.35
CA GLU A 96 2.09 -5.54 -17.68
C GLU A 96 2.62 -6.75 -18.46
N ALA A 97 3.41 -7.62 -17.83
CA ALA A 97 3.80 -8.91 -18.44
C ALA A 97 2.59 -9.84 -18.66
N PHE A 98 1.58 -9.74 -17.78
CA PHE A 98 0.33 -10.46 -17.91
C PHE A 98 -0.56 -9.90 -19.03
N ARG A 99 -0.68 -8.56 -19.15
CA ARG A 99 -1.33 -7.87 -20.26
C ARG A 99 -0.71 -8.28 -21.58
N VAL A 100 0.62 -8.37 -21.68
CA VAL A 100 1.27 -8.87 -22.91
C VAL A 100 0.88 -10.32 -23.21
N LYS A 101 0.81 -11.21 -22.21
CA LYS A 101 0.30 -12.59 -22.42
C LYS A 101 -1.16 -12.62 -22.89
N ILE A 102 -2.05 -11.84 -22.26
CA ILE A 102 -3.44 -11.74 -22.69
C ILE A 102 -3.56 -11.09 -24.07
N PHE A 103 -2.90 -9.96 -24.34
CA PHE A 103 -2.92 -9.32 -25.66
C PHE A 103 -2.43 -10.27 -26.77
N ASN A 104 -1.41 -11.09 -26.51
CA ASN A 104 -0.98 -12.12 -27.46
C ASN A 104 -2.09 -13.16 -27.73
N ILE A 105 -2.82 -13.60 -26.71
CA ILE A 105 -4.02 -14.47 -26.86
C ILE A 105 -5.16 -13.73 -27.61
N VAL A 106 -5.23 -12.41 -27.49
CA VAL A 106 -6.40 -11.58 -27.82
C VAL A 106 -6.29 -10.87 -29.18
N THR A 107 -5.22 -11.09 -29.95
CA THR A 107 -4.94 -10.31 -31.17
C THR A 107 -5.48 -10.91 -32.49
N GLU A 108 -5.90 -12.19 -32.56
CA GLU A 108 -5.90 -12.94 -33.84
C GLU A 108 -7.17 -13.74 -34.32
N VAL A 109 -8.39 -13.86 -33.72
CA VAL A 109 -9.59 -14.49 -34.44
C VAL A 109 -10.28 -13.52 -35.39
N THR A 110 -9.46 -12.87 -36.18
CA THR A 110 -9.74 -12.84 -37.61
C THR A 110 -8.68 -13.78 -38.20
N GLU A 111 -9.01 -14.98 -38.65
CA GLU A 111 -9.99 -15.20 -39.73
C GLU A 111 -10.93 -16.42 -39.53
N LYS A 112 -10.91 -17.11 -38.38
CA LYS A 112 -11.69 -18.35 -38.15
C LYS A 112 -12.75 -18.27 -37.07
N TYR A 113 -13.80 -17.51 -37.34
CA TYR A 113 -15.14 -18.03 -37.04
C TYR A 113 -15.33 -19.30 -37.87
N THR A 114 -14.96 -20.45 -37.29
CA THR A 114 -15.24 -21.74 -37.90
C THR A 114 -16.75 -21.87 -37.94
N ALA A 115 -17.35 -21.85 -39.13
CA ALA A 115 -18.77 -22.13 -39.30
C ALA A 115 -19.01 -23.61 -38.99
N ILE A 116 -19.17 -23.94 -37.70
CA ILE A 116 -19.30 -25.33 -37.25
C ILE A 116 -20.69 -25.85 -37.63
N HIS A 117 -20.77 -26.43 -38.83
CA HIS A 117 -21.87 -27.29 -39.23
C HIS A 117 -21.83 -28.57 -38.37
N PHE A 118 -22.44 -28.49 -37.19
CA PHE A 118 -22.72 -29.66 -36.36
C PHE A 118 -23.81 -30.50 -37.03
N THR A 119 -23.45 -31.65 -37.58
CA THR A 119 -24.41 -32.72 -37.89
C THR A 119 -24.90 -33.33 -36.57
N GLU A 120 -26.20 -33.58 -36.42
CA GLU A 120 -26.88 -33.82 -35.12
C GLU A 120 -26.53 -35.14 -34.39
N ASN A 121 -25.51 -35.89 -34.81
CA ASN A 121 -25.32 -37.30 -34.44
C ASN A 121 -24.37 -37.57 -33.24
N ASP A 122 -23.51 -36.63 -32.83
CA ASP A 122 -22.39 -36.90 -31.90
C ASP A 122 -22.66 -36.58 -30.40
N LEU A 123 -23.92 -36.30 -30.02
CA LEU A 123 -24.35 -35.90 -28.66
C LEU A 123 -24.03 -36.91 -27.53
N ASN A 124 -23.49 -38.09 -27.85
CA ASN A 124 -23.10 -39.11 -26.87
C ASN A 124 -21.56 -39.21 -26.66
N GLY A 125 -20.76 -38.39 -27.35
CA GLY A 125 -19.30 -38.51 -27.36
C GLY A 125 -18.56 -37.91 -26.15
N ALA A 126 -19.09 -36.83 -25.57
CA ALA A 126 -18.34 -35.92 -24.67
C ALA A 126 -17.63 -36.63 -23.50
N SER A 127 -18.35 -37.45 -22.74
CA SER A 127 -17.79 -38.16 -21.57
C SER A 127 -16.70 -39.17 -21.95
N SER A 128 -16.80 -39.80 -23.13
CA SER A 128 -15.78 -40.73 -23.66
C SER A 128 -14.51 -40.01 -24.09
N ILE A 129 -14.62 -38.76 -24.55
CA ILE A 129 -13.47 -37.90 -24.91
C ILE A 129 -12.80 -37.35 -23.64
N MET A 130 -13.58 -36.87 -22.67
CA MET A 130 -13.08 -36.41 -21.37
C MET A 130 -12.39 -37.53 -20.57
N ALA A 131 -12.84 -38.78 -20.69
CA ALA A 131 -12.18 -39.93 -20.07
C ALA A 131 -10.76 -40.24 -20.62
N GLN A 132 -10.35 -39.60 -21.72
CA GLN A 132 -9.00 -39.72 -22.31
C GLN A 132 -8.08 -38.55 -21.93
N TRP A 133 -8.49 -37.68 -20.99
CA TRP A 133 -7.74 -36.49 -20.59
C TRP A 133 -7.04 -36.69 -19.24
N ASP A 134 -5.70 -36.75 -19.24
CA ASP A 134 -4.89 -37.10 -18.05
C ASP A 134 -5.14 -36.24 -16.80
N SER A 135 -5.47 -34.95 -17.02
CA SER A 135 -6.01 -34.02 -16.01
C SER A 135 -6.55 -32.76 -16.72
N TYR A 136 -7.63 -32.17 -16.21
CA TYR A 136 -8.32 -31.03 -16.84
C TYR A 136 -9.13 -30.21 -15.83
N TYR A 137 -9.35 -28.94 -16.13
CA TYR A 137 -10.27 -28.10 -15.36
C TYR A 137 -11.72 -28.31 -15.82
N GLU A 138 -12.67 -28.28 -14.89
CA GLU A 138 -14.11 -28.41 -15.15
C GLU A 138 -14.89 -27.37 -14.31
N PRO A 139 -15.77 -26.53 -14.91
CA PRO A 139 -16.61 -25.60 -14.17
C PRO A 139 -17.65 -26.37 -13.33
N GLN A 140 -17.65 -26.17 -12.02
CA GLN A 140 -18.64 -26.80 -11.13
C GLN A 140 -19.97 -26.02 -11.08
N TYR A 141 -19.98 -24.76 -11.55
CA TYR A 141 -21.18 -24.00 -11.85
C TYR A 141 -21.39 -23.93 -13.37
N ILE A 142 -22.57 -24.38 -13.79
CA ILE A 142 -23.10 -24.22 -15.15
C ILE A 142 -24.51 -23.62 -15.03
N PRO A 143 -24.92 -22.66 -15.88
CA PRO A 143 -26.18 -21.95 -15.68
C PRO A 143 -27.38 -22.87 -15.86
N LYS A 144 -28.50 -22.57 -15.17
CA LYS A 144 -29.69 -23.42 -15.19
C LYS A 144 -30.24 -23.56 -16.62
N GLY A 145 -30.38 -24.81 -17.08
CA GLY A 145 -30.93 -25.14 -18.39
C GLY A 145 -29.87 -25.47 -19.44
N TYR A 146 -28.58 -25.25 -19.15
CA TYR A 146 -27.49 -25.75 -19.99
C TYR A 146 -27.03 -27.12 -19.50
N ALA A 147 -26.65 -27.99 -20.44
CA ALA A 147 -26.00 -29.27 -20.18
C ALA A 147 -24.80 -29.44 -21.11
N LEU A 148 -23.81 -30.24 -20.69
CA LEU A 148 -22.68 -30.63 -21.53
C LEU A 148 -23.21 -31.48 -22.71
N VAL A 149 -22.95 -31.04 -23.94
CA VAL A 149 -23.42 -31.71 -25.17
C VAL A 149 -22.29 -32.25 -26.05
N ASP A 150 -21.09 -31.69 -25.94
CA ASP A 150 -19.92 -32.10 -26.71
C ASP A 150 -18.63 -31.69 -25.96
N ALA A 151 -17.53 -32.41 -26.18
CA ALA A 151 -16.21 -32.10 -25.63
C ALA A 151 -15.13 -32.50 -26.63
N LYS A 152 -14.15 -31.62 -26.88
CA LYS A 152 -13.11 -31.82 -27.90
C LYS A 152 -11.75 -31.41 -27.36
N GLY A 153 -10.72 -32.20 -27.63
CA GLY A 153 -9.36 -31.86 -27.21
C GLY A 153 -8.41 -33.03 -27.12
N SER A 154 -7.13 -32.76 -27.30
CA SER A 154 -6.03 -33.72 -27.15
C SER A 154 -4.76 -32.97 -26.71
N GLY A 155 -3.99 -33.58 -25.81
CA GLY A 155 -2.80 -32.95 -25.26
C GLY A 155 -3.10 -31.67 -24.47
N THR A 156 -2.66 -30.52 -24.99
CA THR A 156 -2.63 -29.23 -24.27
C THR A 156 -3.93 -28.43 -24.30
N LEU A 157 -4.72 -28.56 -25.37
CA LEU A 157 -6.00 -27.85 -25.60
C LEU A 157 -7.19 -28.77 -25.34
N LYS A 158 -8.14 -28.31 -24.53
CA LYS A 158 -9.36 -29.03 -24.16
C LYS A 158 -10.54 -28.06 -24.14
N ILE A 159 -11.68 -28.48 -24.70
CA ILE A 159 -12.86 -27.66 -24.97
C ILE A 159 -14.10 -28.42 -24.53
N MET A 160 -14.99 -27.75 -23.80
CA MET A 160 -16.31 -28.25 -23.39
C MET A 160 -17.39 -27.36 -24.00
N TYR A 161 -18.42 -27.97 -24.59
CA TYR A 161 -19.58 -27.28 -25.14
C TYR A 161 -20.82 -27.58 -24.31
N PHE A 162 -21.41 -26.53 -23.74
CA PHE A 162 -22.70 -26.61 -23.06
C PHE A 162 -23.77 -25.94 -23.92
N SER A 163 -24.97 -26.51 -23.96
CA SER A 163 -26.11 -25.97 -24.73
C SER A 163 -27.39 -26.04 -23.91
N ASN A 164 -28.29 -25.08 -24.14
CA ASN A 164 -29.65 -25.09 -23.61
C ASN A 164 -30.68 -25.57 -24.66
N GLU A 165 -31.96 -25.67 -24.25
CA GLU A 165 -33.08 -26.09 -25.11
C GLU A 165 -33.33 -25.15 -26.31
N SER A 166 -32.91 -23.89 -26.23
CA SER A 166 -32.97 -22.91 -27.33
C SER A 166 -31.78 -23.02 -28.30
N ASN A 167 -30.88 -23.99 -28.09
CA ASN A 167 -29.62 -24.16 -28.82
C ASN A 167 -28.67 -22.94 -28.73
N ASP A 168 -28.82 -22.11 -27.70
CA ASP A 168 -27.78 -21.16 -27.30
C ASP A 168 -26.73 -21.87 -26.42
N ARG A 169 -25.48 -21.41 -26.50
CA ARG A 169 -24.29 -22.21 -26.19
C ARG A 169 -23.22 -21.44 -25.42
N ILE A 170 -22.51 -22.22 -24.60
CA ILE A 170 -21.33 -21.79 -23.86
C ILE A 170 -20.18 -22.69 -24.31
N GLU A 171 -19.10 -22.11 -24.81
CA GLU A 171 -17.82 -22.79 -24.93
C GLU A 171 -16.97 -22.50 -23.70
N PHE A 172 -16.41 -23.53 -23.06
CA PHE A 172 -15.31 -23.39 -22.09
C PHE A 172 -14.07 -24.09 -22.63
N SER A 173 -13.04 -23.29 -22.91
CA SER A 173 -11.76 -23.73 -23.49
C SER A 173 -10.62 -23.49 -22.51
N GLN A 174 -9.71 -24.47 -22.41
CA GLN A 174 -8.50 -24.40 -21.60
C GLN A 174 -7.28 -24.84 -22.41
N ALA A 175 -6.18 -24.12 -22.27
CA ALA A 175 -4.93 -24.38 -22.99
C ALA A 175 -3.71 -24.22 -22.08
N SER A 176 -2.61 -24.92 -22.39
CA SER A 176 -1.30 -24.54 -21.82
C SER A 176 -0.87 -23.17 -22.36
N ILE A 177 -0.12 -22.39 -21.59
CA ILE A 177 0.24 -20.99 -21.93
C ILE A 177 1.07 -20.88 -23.22
N ASP A 178 1.74 -21.96 -23.64
CA ASP A 178 2.49 -22.04 -24.90
C ASP A 178 1.62 -22.26 -26.15
N ALA A 179 0.29 -22.30 -25.98
CA ALA A 179 -0.65 -22.37 -27.10
C ALA A 179 -1.01 -20.96 -27.60
N ASN A 180 -0.76 -20.71 -28.89
CA ASN A 180 -1.30 -19.55 -29.58
C ASN A 180 -2.83 -19.71 -29.69
N LEU A 181 -3.54 -19.18 -28.70
CA LEU A 181 -4.98 -18.92 -28.81
C LEU A 181 -5.18 -17.54 -29.47
N GLN A 182 -6.36 -17.38 -30.05
CA GLN A 182 -6.71 -16.45 -31.10
C GLN A 182 -8.03 -15.77 -30.61
N VAL A 183 -8.21 -14.43 -30.68
CA VAL A 183 -9.48 -13.66 -30.45
C VAL A 183 -9.51 -12.40 -31.32
N ASP A 184 -10.66 -11.94 -31.83
CA ASP A 184 -10.78 -10.63 -32.51
C ASP A 184 -11.41 -9.58 -31.58
N THR A 185 -10.76 -8.42 -31.47
CA THR A 185 -11.22 -7.29 -30.66
C THR A 185 -11.45 -5.99 -31.43
N GLU A 186 -11.48 -5.99 -32.78
CA GLU A 186 -11.82 -4.77 -33.51
C GLU A 186 -13.26 -4.35 -33.17
N GLY A 187 -13.41 -3.13 -32.63
CA GLY A 187 -14.68 -2.57 -32.17
C GLY A 187 -15.22 -3.08 -30.83
N ALA A 188 -14.49 -3.95 -30.11
CA ALA A 188 -14.99 -4.55 -28.87
C ALA A 188 -14.77 -3.66 -27.62
N SER A 189 -15.67 -3.77 -26.64
CA SER A 189 -15.47 -3.18 -25.31
C SER A 189 -14.67 -4.14 -24.45
N ILE A 190 -13.52 -3.70 -23.94
CA ILE A 190 -12.61 -4.48 -23.09
C ILE A 190 -12.63 -3.91 -21.66
N GLU A 191 -12.79 -4.79 -20.67
CA GLU A 191 -12.75 -4.47 -19.25
C GLU A 191 -11.76 -5.36 -18.52
N ASP A 192 -10.85 -4.77 -17.73
CA ASP A 192 -9.96 -5.50 -16.83
C ASP A 192 -10.75 -6.09 -15.65
N ILE A 193 -10.47 -7.34 -15.29
CA ILE A 193 -11.11 -8.02 -14.14
C ILE A 193 -10.12 -8.91 -13.37
N GLU A 194 -10.59 -9.51 -12.28
CA GLU A 194 -9.87 -10.49 -11.47
C GLU A 194 -10.79 -11.70 -11.19
N ILE A 195 -10.24 -12.92 -11.24
CA ILE A 195 -10.92 -14.21 -11.03
C ILE A 195 -10.03 -15.05 -10.13
N ASN A 196 -10.46 -15.35 -8.90
CA ASN A 196 -9.68 -16.15 -7.92
C ASN A 196 -8.21 -15.67 -7.74
N GLY A 197 -7.95 -14.36 -7.83
CA GLY A 197 -6.61 -13.77 -7.73
C GLY A 197 -5.76 -13.82 -9.01
N ALA A 198 -6.27 -14.41 -10.09
CA ALA A 198 -5.72 -14.27 -11.43
C ALA A 198 -6.36 -13.07 -12.13
N ALA A 199 -5.57 -12.21 -12.77
CA ALA A 199 -6.12 -11.17 -13.63
C ALA A 199 -6.79 -11.78 -14.88
N GLY A 200 -7.68 -11.02 -15.51
CA GLY A 200 -8.35 -11.40 -16.74
C GLY A 200 -8.89 -10.19 -17.49
N ILE A 201 -9.48 -10.44 -18.66
CA ILE A 201 -10.29 -9.44 -19.37
C ILE A 201 -11.67 -10.01 -19.71
N PHE A 202 -12.68 -9.15 -19.65
CA PHE A 202 -13.99 -9.38 -20.21
C PHE A 202 -14.13 -8.54 -21.49
N VAL A 203 -14.57 -9.16 -22.57
CA VAL A 203 -14.69 -8.55 -23.90
C VAL A 203 -16.13 -8.70 -24.38
N LYS A 204 -16.78 -7.61 -24.77
CA LYS A 204 -18.13 -7.65 -25.37
C LYS A 204 -18.13 -7.09 -26.79
N LYS A 205 -18.72 -7.85 -27.71
CA LYS A 205 -18.90 -7.52 -29.13
C LYS A 205 -20.32 -7.93 -29.55
N GLU A 206 -21.18 -6.93 -29.76
CA GLU A 206 -22.62 -7.12 -30.02
C GLU A 206 -23.30 -7.95 -28.91
N ASP A 207 -24.01 -9.03 -29.24
CA ASP A 207 -24.64 -9.94 -28.27
C ASP A 207 -23.66 -11.01 -27.73
N LEU A 208 -22.47 -11.14 -28.34
CA LEU A 208 -21.44 -12.09 -27.91
C LEU A 208 -20.55 -11.48 -26.83
N SER A 209 -20.30 -12.26 -25.78
CA SER A 209 -19.32 -11.93 -24.75
C SER A 209 -18.26 -13.02 -24.65
N ILE A 210 -17.04 -12.61 -24.29
CA ILE A 210 -15.87 -13.49 -24.17
C ILE A 210 -15.15 -13.13 -22.88
N LEU A 211 -14.73 -14.15 -22.12
CA LEU A 211 -13.99 -14.01 -20.88
C LEU A 211 -12.66 -14.75 -20.97
N LEU A 212 -11.55 -14.06 -20.71
CA LEU A 212 -10.20 -14.61 -20.78
C LEU A 212 -9.43 -14.36 -19.49
N TRP A 213 -8.76 -15.40 -18.98
CA TRP A 213 -7.85 -15.29 -17.85
C TRP A 213 -6.76 -16.37 -17.93
N ALA A 214 -5.68 -16.19 -17.18
CA ALA A 214 -4.60 -17.17 -17.14
C ALA A 214 -3.96 -17.26 -15.76
N THR A 215 -3.55 -18.47 -15.40
CA THR A 215 -2.78 -18.77 -14.17
C THR A 215 -1.28 -18.81 -14.49
N ASP A 216 -0.49 -19.46 -13.64
CA ASP A 216 0.93 -19.72 -13.91
C ASP A 216 1.17 -20.81 -14.96
N LYS A 217 0.15 -21.65 -15.26
CA LYS A 217 0.27 -22.85 -16.12
C LYS A 217 -0.75 -22.94 -17.25
N LYS A 218 -1.95 -22.37 -17.08
CA LYS A 218 -3.07 -22.50 -18.02
C LYS A 218 -3.66 -21.15 -18.41
N ALA A 219 -4.06 -21.03 -19.67
CA ALA A 219 -4.97 -20.01 -20.16
C ALA A 219 -6.37 -20.60 -20.26
N PHE A 220 -7.39 -19.79 -19.99
CA PHE A 220 -8.80 -20.14 -20.00
C PHE A 220 -9.60 -19.12 -20.79
N TYR A 221 -10.68 -19.62 -21.39
CA TYR A 221 -11.54 -18.90 -22.32
C TYR A 221 -12.97 -19.38 -22.12
N ILE A 222 -13.91 -18.45 -21.95
CA ILE A 222 -15.35 -18.72 -22.08
C ILE A 222 -15.90 -17.83 -23.20
N LEU A 223 -16.79 -18.38 -24.03
CA LEU A 223 -17.57 -17.65 -25.04
C LEU A 223 -19.06 -18.02 -24.89
N GLY A 224 -19.94 -17.04 -25.07
CA GLY A 224 -21.40 -17.22 -25.06
C GLY A 224 -22.17 -15.89 -25.03
N THR A 225 -23.50 -15.93 -25.01
CA THR A 225 -24.37 -14.73 -24.97
C THR A 225 -24.87 -14.39 -23.56
N LEU A 226 -24.16 -14.85 -22.52
CA LEU A 226 -24.54 -14.68 -21.12
C LEU A 226 -24.27 -13.25 -20.60
N ASP A 227 -24.84 -12.93 -19.44
CA ASP A 227 -24.44 -11.76 -18.66
C ASP A 227 -23.09 -11.98 -17.94
N LYS A 228 -22.43 -10.88 -17.57
CA LYS A 228 -21.09 -10.88 -16.96
C LYS A 228 -21.03 -11.59 -15.59
N GLU A 229 -22.08 -11.55 -14.78
CA GLU A 229 -22.11 -12.21 -13.47
C GLU A 229 -22.11 -13.72 -13.65
N THR A 230 -22.91 -14.24 -14.58
CA THR A 230 -22.90 -15.65 -14.97
C THR A 230 -21.54 -16.09 -15.53
N PHE A 231 -20.88 -15.27 -16.36
CA PHE A 231 -19.51 -15.55 -16.83
C PHE A 231 -18.50 -15.70 -15.67
N LEU A 232 -18.54 -14.79 -14.68
CA LEU A 232 -17.66 -14.85 -13.51
C LEU A 232 -17.96 -16.09 -12.65
N ASN A 233 -19.24 -16.38 -12.38
CA ASN A 233 -19.64 -17.57 -11.61
C ASN A 233 -19.13 -18.89 -12.24
N ILE A 234 -19.17 -19.02 -13.58
CA ILE A 234 -18.58 -20.19 -14.27
C ILE A 234 -17.05 -20.21 -14.04
N ALA A 235 -16.37 -19.10 -14.27
CA ALA A 235 -14.91 -19.01 -14.22
C ALA A 235 -14.31 -19.18 -12.82
N GLU A 236 -14.98 -18.68 -11.78
CA GLU A 236 -14.58 -18.86 -10.38
C GLU A 236 -14.78 -20.30 -9.89
N SER A 237 -15.74 -21.03 -10.49
CA SER A 237 -16.11 -22.40 -10.11
C SER A 237 -15.22 -23.51 -10.67
N ILE A 238 -14.15 -23.21 -11.41
CA ILE A 238 -13.36 -24.25 -12.06
C ILE A 238 -12.54 -25.08 -11.05
N GLU A 239 -12.71 -26.39 -11.09
CA GLU A 239 -11.90 -27.34 -10.32
C GLU A 239 -11.00 -28.17 -11.24
N LEU A 240 -9.82 -28.53 -10.75
CA LEU A 240 -8.93 -29.49 -11.42
C LEU A 240 -9.41 -30.92 -11.14
N LYS A 241 -9.60 -31.69 -12.20
CA LYS A 241 -9.87 -33.14 -12.19
C LYS A 241 -8.64 -33.90 -12.72
#